data_AF-A0A382VZV5-F1
#
_entry.id   AF-A0A382VZV5-F1
#
_cell.length_a   1.000
_cell.length_b   1.000
_cell.length_c   1.000
_cell.angle_alpha   90.00
_cell.angle_beta   90.00
_cell.angle_gamma   90.00
#
_symmetry.space_group_name_H-M   'P 1'
#
loop_
_entity.id
_entity.type
_entity.pdbx_description
1 polymer ?
#
loop_
_entity_poly.entity_id
_entity_poly.type
_entity_poly.pdbx_seq_one_letter_code
_entity_poly.pdbx_strand_id
1 'polypeptide(L)' 'MSDLFISWEEYHKKTEELAVKVHEDGWEFNQVVCIAKGGMRVGDIFARIFDLP' A
#
# COMPACT_ATOMS: atom_id res chain seq x y z
N MET A 1 -16.99 -22.16 -2.08
CA MET A 1 -16.07 -21.04 -1.82
C MET A 1 -16.26 -20.06 -2.95
N SER A 2 -16.56 -18.81 -2.65
CA SER A 2 -16.64 -17.74 -3.65
C SER A 2 -15.23 -17.22 -3.89
N ASP A 3 -14.70 -17.44 -5.09
CA ASP A 3 -13.42 -16.89 -5.48
C ASP A 3 -13.55 -15.37 -5.70
N LEU A 4 -12.63 -14.60 -5.12
CA LEU A 4 -12.56 -13.16 -5.28
C LEU A 4 -11.50 -12.83 -6.33
N PHE A 5 -11.92 -12.23 -7.43
CA PHE A 5 -11.02 -11.76 -8.49
C PHE A 5 -10.95 -10.24 -8.44
N ILE A 6 -9.75 -9.71 -8.23
CA ILE A 6 -9.47 -8.28 -8.17
C ILE A 6 -8.74 -7.88 -9.45
N SER A 7 -9.23 -6.84 -10.12
CA SER A 7 -8.53 -6.27 -11.28
C SER A 7 -7.29 -5.51 -10.84
N TRP A 8 -6.32 -5.35 -11.76
CA TRP A 8 -5.13 -4.52 -11.47
C TRP A 8 -5.49 -3.07 -11.10
N GLU A 9 -6.52 -2.52 -11.74
CA GLU A 9 -7.01 -1.16 -11.44
C GLU A 9 -7.56 -1.08 -10.01
N GLU A 10 -8.39 -2.04 -9.60
CA GLU A 10 -8.92 -2.08 -8.23
C GLU A 10 -7.82 -2.28 -7.20
N TYR A 11 -6.82 -3.11 -7.49
CA TYR A 11 -5.65 -3.32 -6.63
C TYR A 11 -4.84 -2.04 -6.42
N HIS A 12 -4.53 -1.30 -7.49
CA HIS A 12 -3.78 -0.04 -7.39
C HIS A 12 -4.61 1.04 -6.69
N LYS A 13 -5.90 1.17 -7.04
CA LYS A 13 -6.80 2.13 -6.40
C LYS A 13 -6.89 1.91 -4.89
N LYS A 14 -7.05 0.66 -4.44
CA LYS A 14 -7.07 0.32 -3.01
C LYS A 14 -5.74 0.64 -2.31
N THR A 15 -4.62 0.50 -3.02
CA THR A 15 -3.29 0.84 -2.51
C THR A 15 -3.18 2.35 -2.29
N GLU A 16 -3.62 3.17 -3.25
CA GLU A 16 -3.65 4.64 -3.14
C GLU A 16 -4.61 5.11 -2.04
N GLU A 17 -5.81 4.52 -1.94
CA GLU A 17 -6.77 4.80 -0.86
C GLU A 17 -6.17 4.52 0.52
N LEU A 18 -5.35 3.47 0.66
CA LEU A 18 -4.65 3.19 1.91
C LEU A 18 -3.58 4.26 2.20
N ALA A 19 -2.84 4.71 1.18
CA ALA A 19 -1.81 5.74 1.36
C ALA A 19 -2.43 7.08 1.79
N VAL A 20 -3.57 7.46 1.20
CA VAL A 20 -4.32 8.66 1.61
C VAL A 20 -4.74 8.57 3.08
N LYS A 21 -5.30 7.44 3.52
CA LYS A 21 -5.70 7.26 4.93
C LYS A 21 -4.51 7.41 5.88
N VAL A 22 -3.39 6.77 5.57
CA VAL A 22 -2.17 6.87 6.39
C VAL A 22 -1.66 8.31 6.45
N HIS A 23 -1.76 9.06 5.34
CA HIS A 23 -1.39 10.47 5.31
C HIS A 23 -2.36 11.34 6.13
N GLU A 24 -3.67 11.10 6.04
CA GLU A 24 -4.71 11.83 6.78
C GLU A 24 -4.65 11.58 8.29
N ASP A 25 -4.19 10.40 8.72
CA ASP A 25 -3.98 10.06 10.13
C ASP A 25 -2.86 10.91 10.79
N GLY A 26 -2.05 11.62 9.99
CA GLY A 26 -0.98 12.51 10.49
C GLY A 26 0.13 11.76 11.24
N TRP A 27 0.23 10.46 11.02
CA TRP A 27 1.22 9.61 11.69
C TRP A 27 2.60 9.79 11.04
N GLU A 28 3.59 10.15 11.85
CA GLU A 28 4.98 10.22 11.40
C GLU A 28 5.66 8.85 11.55
N PHE A 29 6.11 8.30 10.42
CA PHE A 29 6.90 7.07 10.37
C PHE A 29 8.14 7.30 9.52
N ASN A 30 9.14 6.44 9.71
CA ASN A 30 10.45 6.59 9.09
C ASN A 30 10.85 5.43 8.17
N GLN A 31 10.08 4.34 8.16
CA GLN A 31 10.39 3.11 7.43
C GLN A 31 9.12 2.36 7.03
N VAL A 32 9.13 1.73 5.85
CA VAL A 32 8.04 0.86 5.38
C VAL A 32 8.47 -0.61 5.43
N VAL A 33 7.82 -1.40 6.28
CA VAL A 33 8.14 -2.83 6.42
C VAL A 33 7.21 -3.70 5.58
N CYS A 34 7.77 -4.39 4.59
CA CYS A 34 7.01 -5.22 3.65
C CYS A 34 7.00 -6.70 4.08
N ILE A 35 5.83 -7.34 4.08
CA ILE A 35 5.72 -8.78 4.33
C ILE A 35 5.66 -9.53 2.99
N ALA A 36 6.68 -10.35 2.72
CA ALA A 36 6.72 -11.22 1.55
C ALA A 36 5.69 -12.36 1.65
N LYS A 37 5.05 -12.81 0.56
CA LYS A 37 5.32 -12.50 -0.86
C LYS A 37 4.39 -11.43 -1.49
N GLY A 38 3.26 -11.11 -0.83
CA GLY A 38 2.24 -10.22 -1.39
C GLY A 38 2.53 -8.72 -1.17
N GLY A 39 3.21 -8.37 -0.09
CA GLY A 39 3.39 -6.97 0.32
C GLY A 39 4.45 -6.18 -0.44
N MET A 40 5.26 -6.82 -1.28
CA MET A 40 6.38 -6.17 -1.98
C MET A 40 5.92 -5.02 -2.90
N ARG A 41 4.81 -5.18 -3.63
CA ARG A 41 4.29 -4.14 -4.54
C ARG A 41 3.69 -2.96 -3.79
N VAL A 42 2.85 -3.25 -2.79
CA VAL A 42 2.23 -2.21 -1.95
C VAL A 42 3.32 -1.43 -1.23
N GLY A 43 4.29 -2.14 -0.66
CA GLY A 43 5.42 -1.55 0.03
C GLY A 43 6.29 -0.64 -0.83
N ASP A 44 6.67 -1.07 -2.04
CA ASP A 44 7.42 -0.22 -2.98
C ASP A 44 6.65 1.05 -3.35
N ILE A 45 5.33 0.95 -3.56
CA ILE A 45 4.48 2.12 -3.84
C ILE A 45 4.45 3.07 -2.63
N PHE A 46 4.27 2.52 -1.43
CA PHE A 46 4.28 3.32 -0.19
C PHE A 46 5.61 4.01 0.03
N ALA A 47 6.72 3.30 -0.10
CA ALA A 47 8.07 3.87 0.02
C ALA A 47 8.27 5.06 -0.93
N ARG A 48 7.77 4.97 -2.17
CA ARG A 48 7.82 6.08 -3.15
C ARG A 48 6.91 7.24 -2.80
N ILE A 49 5.68 6.97 -2.35
CA ILE A 49 4.69 8.03 -2.01
C ILE A 49 5.18 8.85 -0.82
N PHE A 50 5.73 8.18 0.19
CA PHE A 50 6.15 8.83 1.44
C PHE A 50 7.62 9.26 1.44
N ASP A 51 8.38 8.94 0.38
CA ASP A 51 9.82 9.19 0.26
C ASP A 51 10.62 8.58 1.45
N LEU A 52 10.29 7.33 1.77
CA LEU A 52 10.84 6.59 2.91
C LEU A 52 11.46 5.26 2.47
N PRO A 53 12.48 4.76 3.20
CA PRO A 53 13.12 3.48 2.93
C PRO A 53 12.24 2.26 3.25
#